data_AF-A0A023DF11-F1
#
_entry.id   AF-A0A023DF11-F1
#
_cell.length_a   1.000
_cell.length_b   1.000
_cell.length_c   1.000
_cell.angle_alpha   90.00
_cell.angle_beta   90.00
_cell.angle_gamma   90.00
#
_symmetry.space_group_name_H-M   'P 1'
#
loop_
_entity.id
_entity.type
_entity.pdbx_description
1 polymer ?
#
loop_
_entity_poly.entity_id
_entity_poly.type
_entity_poly.pdbx_seq_one_letter_code
_entity_poly.pdbx_strand_id
1 'polypeptide(L)'
;GVVYTWLLNASGMGGFIAWLGIAISHYRFRKAYVAQGKSLDDLPYKAKWFPFGPVFAFVLCLVVILGQNYPSLIGGTIDWYGALVSYIGLPLFIIVWLGYKFVKKTKVISLQECNLEMK
;
A
#
# COMPACT_ATOMS: atom_id res chain seq x y z
N GLY A 1 -2.05 -20.74 -19.14
CA GLY A 1 -0.60 -20.76 -19.42
C GLY A 1 0.14 -20.05 -18.30
N VAL A 2 1.32 -20.52 -17.92
CA VAL A 2 2.07 -20.04 -16.75
C VAL A 2 2.31 -18.52 -16.79
N VAL A 3 2.69 -17.97 -17.94
CA VAL A 3 2.94 -16.52 -18.13
C VAL A 3 1.69 -15.66 -17.88
N TYR A 4 0.51 -16.14 -18.26
CA TYR A 4 -0.73 -15.41 -18.02
C TYR A 4 -1.00 -15.24 -16.52
N THR A 5 -0.79 -16.29 -15.73
CA THR A 5 -0.91 -16.24 -14.27
C THR A 5 0.11 -15.28 -13.64
N TRP A 6 1.32 -15.21 -14.18
CA TRP A 6 2.34 -14.27 -13.70
C TRP A 6 1.90 -12.82 -13.91
N LEU A 7 1.43 -12.50 -15.12
CA LEU A 7 0.95 -11.15 -15.46
C LEU A 7 -0.29 -10.77 -14.65
N LEU A 8 -1.22 -11.71 -14.45
CA LEU A 8 -2.39 -11.50 -13.60
C LEU A 8 -2.00 -11.20 -12.14
N ASN A 9 -1.15 -12.03 -11.54
CA ASN A 9 -0.72 -11.84 -10.15
C ASN A 9 0.05 -10.53 -9.98
N ALA A 10 0.94 -10.20 -10.94
CA ALA A 10 1.68 -8.95 -10.93
C ALA A 10 0.77 -7.72 -11.03
N SER A 11 -0.22 -7.75 -11.95
CA SER A 11 -1.18 -6.65 -12.13
C SER A 11 -2.09 -6.47 -10.90
N GLY A 12 -2.68 -7.56 -10.39
CA GLY A 12 -3.53 -7.52 -9.20
C GLY A 12 -2.77 -7.01 -7.97
N MET A 13 -1.54 -7.50 -7.77
CA MET A 13 -0.68 -7.04 -6.69
C MET A 13 -0.31 -5.56 -6.80
N GLY A 14 0.01 -5.07 -8.00
CA GLY A 14 0.24 -3.65 -8.25
C GLY A 14 -0.97 -2.79 -7.87
N GLY A 15 -2.18 -3.26 -8.17
CA GLY A 15 -3.44 -2.64 -7.73
C GLY A 15 -3.52 -2.53 -6.21
N PHE A 16 -3.35 -3.64 -5.48
CA PHE A 16 -3.40 -3.61 -4.02
C PHE A 16 -2.34 -2.72 -3.38
N ILE A 17 -1.13 -2.68 -3.94
CA ILE A 17 -0.07 -1.79 -3.48
C ILE A 17 -0.46 -0.32 -3.68
N ALA A 18 -1.07 0.03 -4.82
CA ALA A 18 -1.57 1.38 -5.06
C ALA A 18 -2.65 1.78 -4.05
N TRP A 19 -3.61 0.88 -3.78
CA TRP A 19 -4.67 1.09 -2.79
C TRP A 19 -4.10 1.25 -1.37
N LEU A 20 -3.09 0.46 -1.02
CA LEU A 20 -2.35 0.59 0.24
C LEU A 20 -1.68 1.97 0.34
N GLY A 21 -1.05 2.43 -0.74
CA GLY A 21 -0.43 3.75 -0.83
C GLY A 21 -1.43 4.89 -0.65
N ILE A 22 -2.63 4.78 -1.24
CA ILE A 22 -3.73 5.73 -1.07
C ILE A 22 -4.21 5.73 0.39
N ALA A 23 -4.43 4.56 0.99
CA ALA A 23 -4.88 4.45 2.38
C ALA A 23 -3.86 5.07 3.37
N ILE A 24 -2.57 4.79 3.18
CA ILE A 24 -1.49 5.36 4.00
C ILE A 24 -1.42 6.88 3.81
N SER A 25 -1.49 7.36 2.57
CA SER A 25 -1.46 8.79 2.26
C SER A 25 -2.63 9.52 2.91
N HIS A 26 -3.83 8.96 2.81
CA HIS A 26 -5.03 9.52 3.44
C HIS A 26 -4.93 9.54 4.98
N TYR A 27 -4.42 8.47 5.59
CA TYR A 27 -4.20 8.42 7.04
C TYR A 27 -3.16 9.45 7.50
N ARG A 28 -2.03 9.55 6.78
CA ARG A 28 -0.95 10.49 7.09
C ARG A 28 -1.36 11.93 6.87
N PHE A 29 -2.12 12.22 5.81
CA PHE A 29 -2.65 13.56 5.54
C PHE A 29 -3.47 14.06 6.72
N ARG A 30 -4.42 13.26 7.22
CA ARG A 30 -5.26 13.67 8.35
C ARG A 30 -4.44 13.87 9.62
N LYS A 31 -3.45 13.01 9.87
CA LYS A 31 -2.56 13.14 11.03
C LYS A 31 -1.66 14.39 10.93
N ALA A 32 -1.15 14.70 9.74
CA ALA A 32 -0.39 15.93 9.47
C ALA A 32 -1.27 17.18 9.64
N TYR A 33 -2.51 17.15 9.13
CA TYR A 33 -3.46 18.26 9.22
C TYR A 33 -3.77 18.64 10.68
N VAL A 34 -4.07 17.65 11.51
CA VAL A 34 -4.29 17.85 12.96
C VAL A 34 -3.00 18.25 13.68
N ALA A 35 -1.85 17.64 13.33
CA ALA A 35 -0.56 17.97 13.95
C ALA A 35 -0.08 19.40 13.65
N GLN A 36 -0.55 20.00 12.56
CA GLN A 36 -0.29 21.41 12.20
C GLN A 36 -1.33 22.38 12.81
N GLY A 37 -2.20 21.90 13.70
CA GLY A 37 -3.19 22.73 14.40
C GLY A 37 -4.39 23.15 13.54
N LYS A 38 -4.56 22.59 12.34
CA LYS A 38 -5.71 22.89 11.47
C LYS A 38 -6.94 22.08 11.89
N SER A 39 -8.12 22.69 11.84
CA SER A 39 -9.35 22.00 12.19
C SER A 39 -9.82 21.13 11.03
N LEU A 40 -10.13 19.86 11.28
CA LEU A 40 -10.71 18.98 10.26
C LEU A 40 -12.04 19.51 9.68
N ASP A 41 -12.64 20.49 10.33
CA ASP A 41 -13.82 21.19 9.84
C ASP A 41 -13.55 22.13 8.67
N ASP A 42 -12.30 22.58 8.51
CA ASP A 42 -11.84 23.44 7.42
C ASP A 42 -11.64 22.66 6.10
N LEU A 43 -11.73 21.32 6.15
CA LEU A 43 -11.61 20.47 4.97
C LEU A 43 -12.93 20.45 4.18
N PRO A 44 -12.89 20.68 2.85
CA PRO A 44 -14.09 20.62 2.01
C PRO A 44 -14.67 19.20 1.94
N TYR A 45 -13.86 18.18 2.19
CA TYR A 45 -14.27 16.79 2.22
C TYR A 45 -13.87 16.12 3.54
N LYS A 46 -14.88 15.76 4.33
CA LYS A 46 -14.71 14.99 5.57
C LYS A 46 -15.07 13.54 5.30
N ALA A 47 -14.09 12.65 5.41
CA ALA A 47 -14.35 11.22 5.34
C ALA A 47 -15.21 10.77 6.54
N LYS A 48 -16.50 10.49 6.29
CA LYS A 48 -17.50 10.12 7.30
C LYS A 48 -17.12 8.89 8.13
N TRP A 49 -16.33 7.98 7.55
CA TRP A 49 -15.92 6.71 8.15
C TRP A 49 -14.45 6.70 8.61
N PHE A 50 -13.79 7.85 8.75
CA PHE A 50 -12.43 7.88 9.29
C PHE A 50 -12.46 7.63 10.82
N PRO A 51 -11.57 6.78 11.38
CA PRO A 51 -10.42 6.09 10.78
C PRO A 51 -10.72 4.69 10.23
N PHE A 52 -11.95 4.19 10.35
CA PHE A 52 -12.30 2.83 9.97
C PHE A 52 -12.07 2.54 8.48
N GLY A 53 -12.50 3.42 7.57
CA GLY A 53 -12.38 3.19 6.12
C GLY A 53 -10.94 2.89 5.66
N PRO A 54 -9.95 3.73 5.99
CA PRO A 54 -8.55 3.46 5.67
C PRO A 54 -7.98 2.19 6.32
N VAL A 55 -8.34 1.92 7.58
CA VAL A 55 -7.88 0.71 8.29
C VAL A 55 -8.48 -0.54 7.66
N PHE A 56 -9.77 -0.52 7.33
CA PHE A 56 -10.46 -1.61 6.66
C PHE A 56 -9.84 -1.89 5.28
N ALA A 57 -9.61 -0.85 4.47
CA ALA A 57 -8.95 -1.00 3.17
C ALA A 57 -7.53 -1.59 3.32
N PHE A 58 -6.77 -1.14 4.33
CA PHE A 58 -5.44 -1.68 4.63
C PHE A 58 -5.50 -3.17 4.99
N VAL A 59 -6.38 -3.56 5.92
CA VAL A 59 -6.55 -4.95 6.34
C VAL A 59 -6.99 -5.83 5.18
N LEU A 60 -7.94 -5.36 4.37
CA LEU A 60 -8.43 -6.11 3.21
C LEU A 60 -7.34 -6.32 2.16
N CYS A 61 -6.55 -5.28 1.84
CA CYS A 61 -5.41 -5.41 0.94
C CYS A 61 -4.37 -6.41 1.48
N LEU A 62 -4.08 -6.38 2.78
CA LEU A 62 -3.14 -7.31 3.41
C LEU A 62 -3.63 -8.76 3.35
N VAL A 63 -4.90 -8.99 3.67
CA VAL A 63 -5.52 -10.34 3.61
C VAL A 63 -5.50 -10.87 2.18
N VAL A 64 -5.82 -10.05 1.18
CA VAL A 64 -5.79 -10.50 -0.22
C VAL A 64 -4.36 -10.82 -0.64
N ILE A 65 -3.37 -10.01 -0.27
CA ILE A 65 -1.95 -10.30 -0.57
C ILE A 65 -1.57 -11.65 0.04
N LEU A 66 -1.82 -11.88 1.34
CA LEU A 66 -1.48 -13.14 2.01
C LEU A 66 -2.27 -14.34 1.47
N GLY A 67 -3.52 -14.12 1.04
CA GLY A 67 -4.40 -15.14 0.48
C GLY A 67 -3.96 -15.67 -0.90
N GLN A 68 -3.12 -14.92 -1.64
CA GLN A 68 -2.66 -15.35 -2.98
C GLN A 68 -1.80 -16.62 -2.98
N ASN A 69 -1.32 -17.06 -1.81
CA ASN A 69 -0.54 -18.28 -1.67
C ASN A 69 -1.03 -19.14 -0.48
N TYR A 70 -2.35 -19.20 -0.30
CA TYR A 70 -3.01 -20.03 0.71
C TYR A 70 -2.49 -21.49 0.78
N PRO A 71 -2.21 -22.18 -0.35
CA PRO A 71 -1.72 -23.56 -0.30
C PRO A 71 -0.33 -23.70 0.36
N SER A 72 0.62 -22.79 0.14
CA SER A 72 1.94 -22.90 0.79
C SER A 72 1.93 -22.47 2.25
N LEU A 73 0.91 -21.71 2.69
CA LEU A 73 0.77 -21.31 4.10
C LEU A 73 0.21 -22.44 4.98
N ILE A 74 -0.57 -23.37 4.40
CA ILE A 74 -1.29 -24.42 5.16
C ILE A 74 -0.82 -25.83 4.79
N GLY A 75 -0.22 -26.02 3.61
CA GLY A 75 0.06 -27.33 3.02
C GLY A 75 1.25 -28.11 3.58
N GLY A 76 1.94 -27.65 4.63
CA GLY A 76 3.07 -28.37 5.25
C GLY A 76 4.36 -28.43 4.42
N THR A 77 4.30 -28.27 3.10
CA THR A 77 5.44 -28.13 2.19
C THR A 77 5.40 -26.77 1.48
N ILE A 78 6.43 -25.96 1.67
CA ILE A 78 6.54 -24.65 1.01
C ILE A 78 7.04 -24.87 -0.43
N ASP A 79 6.15 -24.74 -1.41
CA ASP A 79 6.55 -24.63 -2.81
C ASP A 79 7.10 -23.21 -3.06
N TRP A 80 8.43 -23.09 -3.00
CA TRP A 80 9.13 -21.83 -3.23
C TRP A 80 8.90 -21.27 -4.63
N TYR A 81 8.70 -22.11 -5.64
CA TYR A 81 8.43 -21.66 -7.00
C TYR A 81 7.02 -21.08 -7.10
N GLY A 82 6.01 -21.82 -6.63
CA GLY A 82 4.63 -21.34 -6.55
C GLY A 82 4.50 -20.06 -5.71
N ALA A 83 5.21 -19.96 -4.59
CA ALA A 83 5.27 -18.73 -3.78
C ALA A 83 5.86 -17.55 -4.56
N LEU A 84 7.00 -17.72 -5.24
CA LEU A 84 7.57 -16.67 -6.07
C LEU A 84 6.63 -16.22 -7.19
N VAL A 85 5.91 -17.15 -7.81
CA VAL A 85 4.93 -16.86 -8.86
C VAL A 85 3.69 -16.14 -8.33
N SER A 86 3.18 -16.52 -7.17
CA SER A 86 2.08 -15.82 -6.50
C SER A 86 2.49 -14.42 -6.04
N TYR A 87 3.74 -14.24 -5.61
CA TYR A 87 4.23 -13.00 -5.01
C TYR A 87 5.12 -12.16 -5.92
N ILE A 88 5.23 -12.46 -7.22
CA ILE A 88 6.17 -11.81 -8.14
C ILE A 88 6.06 -10.28 -8.16
N GLY A 89 4.87 -9.74 -7.94
CA GLY A 89 4.65 -8.29 -7.86
C GLY A 89 5.33 -7.61 -6.68
N LEU A 90 5.59 -8.33 -5.57
CA LEU A 90 6.14 -7.77 -4.35
C LEU A 90 7.64 -7.51 -4.48
N PRO A 91 8.49 -8.47 -4.91
CA PRO A 91 9.88 -8.18 -5.25
C PRO A 91 10.02 -7.13 -6.34
N LEU A 92 9.19 -7.19 -7.39
CA LEU A 92 9.23 -6.21 -8.49
C LEU A 92 8.95 -4.79 -7.96
N PHE A 93 7.91 -4.63 -7.14
CA PHE A 93 7.62 -3.37 -6.49
C PHE A 93 8.75 -2.90 -5.57
N ILE A 94 9.30 -3.78 -4.74
CA ILE A 94 10.41 -3.45 -3.83
C ILE A 94 11.63 -2.98 -4.62
N ILE A 95 11.98 -3.65 -5.73
CA ILE A 95 13.11 -3.27 -6.58
C ILE A 95 12.89 -1.88 -7.18
N VAL A 96 11.72 -1.63 -7.77
CA VAL A 96 11.41 -0.33 -8.37
C VAL A 96 11.36 0.77 -7.31
N TRP A 97 10.73 0.50 -6.16
CA TRP A 97 10.60 1.45 -5.06
C TRP A 97 11.93 1.79 -4.41
N LEU A 98 12.75 0.77 -4.09
CA LEU A 98 14.09 0.98 -3.56
C LEU A 98 14.99 1.65 -4.58
N GLY A 99 14.94 1.24 -5.85
CA GLY A 99 15.68 1.88 -6.94
C GLY A 99 15.37 3.38 -7.03
N TYR A 100 14.08 3.73 -7.03
CA TYR A 100 13.66 5.14 -6.99
C TYR A 100 14.17 5.85 -5.73
N LYS A 101 14.03 5.23 -4.56
CA LYS A 101 14.44 5.81 -3.27
C LYS A 101 15.95 6.03 -3.18
N PHE A 102 16.77 5.11 -3.69
CA PHE A 102 18.23 5.24 -3.70
C PHE A 102 18.69 6.30 -4.70
N VAL A 103 18.09 6.34 -5.90
CA VAL A 103 18.43 7.33 -6.94
C VAL A 103 18.02 8.74 -6.51
N LYS A 104 16.82 8.90 -5.96
CA LYS A 104 16.26 10.22 -5.58
C LYS A 104 16.53 10.61 -4.13
N LYS A 105 17.14 9.73 -3.32
CA LYS A 105 17.45 9.92 -1.90
C LYS A 105 16.27 10.51 -1.11
N THR A 106 15.05 10.08 -1.44
CA THR A 106 13.83 10.65 -0.87
C THR A 106 13.70 10.29 0.60
N LYS A 107 13.50 11.29 1.45
CA LYS A 107 13.19 11.10 2.88
C LYS A 107 11.68 11.14 3.08
N VAL A 108 11.19 10.38 4.05
CA VAL A 108 9.80 10.47 4.48
C VAL A 108 9.63 11.79 5.22
N ILE A 109 8.82 12.69 4.66
CA ILE A 109 8.58 14.03 5.24
C ILE A 109 7.89 13.89 6.60
N SER A 110 8.32 14.69 7.58
CA SER A 110 7.69 14.71 8.89
C SER A 110 6.25 15.21 8.80
N LEU A 111 5.37 14.79 9.72
CA LEU A 111 3.96 15.19 9.70
C LEU A 111 3.79 16.71 9.83
N GLN A 112 4.69 17.37 10.56
CA GLN A 112 4.71 18.82 10.76
C GLN A 112 5.22 19.61 9.55
N GLU A 113 6.03 18.98 8.69
CA GLU A 113 6.65 19.60 7.51
C GLU A 113 5.90 19.30 6.21
N CYS A 114 4.85 18.47 6.28
CA CYS A 114 4.01 18.20 5.11
C CYS A 114 3.36 19.51 4.62
N ASN A 115 3.65 19.91 3.39
CA ASN A 115 2.93 21.02 2.78
C ASN A 115 1.49 20.58 2.45
N LEU A 116 0.51 21.21 3.11
CA LEU A 116 -0.93 20.93 2.96
C LEU A 116 -1.67 22.06 2.22
N GLU A 117 -0.95 23.05 1.69
CA GLU A 117 -1.56 24.16 0.94
C GLU A 117 -1.90 23.72 -0.48
N MET A 118 -3.16 23.88 -0.86
CA MET A 118 -3.56 23.83 -2.27
C MET A 118 -3.20 25.17 -2.91
N LYS A 119 -2.22 25.15 -3.82
CA LYS A 119 -1.99 26.27 -4.75
C LYS A 119 -3.06 26.31 -5.83
#